data_AF-A0A8J4SMP5-F1
#
_entry.id   AF-A0A8J4SMP5-F1
#
_cell.length_a   1.000
_cell.length_b   1.000
_cell.length_c   1.000
_cell.angle_alpha   90.00
_cell.angle_beta   90.00
_cell.angle_gamma   90.00
#
_symmetry.space_group_name_H-M   'P 1'
#
loop_
_entity.id
_entity.type
_entity.pdbx_description
1 polymer ?
#
loop_
_entity_poly.entity_id
_entity_poly.type
_entity_poly.pdbx_seq_one_letter_code
_entity_poly.pdbx_strand_id
1 'polypeptide(L)'
;MGVFGDRIKLCRGRKQRRPRESLKIRARKWIQKSDNLQLLLMILAVVLGVVLGILIKFMVPDISTRTATLVGYPGELLMNMLKMLIIPLIVSTLISGLATMDTKSCGKIGVWAMGYYVLTTMLAVVLGIILVVSIHPGSANIKLHRGTGTHEGGRKPGTLDAFLDLFRNLFPENIVQACTQQVSSRFVNRTIVPDAVAINETDIPVRVDETLETYYLDTTNVLGLVTFSVAFGLCIGQMGERGRIMVEFFTVMDEVVMRLIRLIMW
;
A
#
# COMPACT_ATOMS: atom_id res chain seq x y z
N MET A 1 5.13 63.82 -35.64
CA MET A 1 6.58 63.57 -35.84
C MET A 1 7.25 63.72 -34.47
N GLY A 2 7.85 62.66 -33.90
CA GLY A 2 8.90 62.84 -32.89
C GLY A 2 8.76 62.29 -31.45
N VAL A 3 7.84 61.38 -31.09
CA VAL A 3 7.82 60.86 -29.69
C VAL A 3 7.58 59.34 -29.55
N PHE A 4 7.72 58.54 -30.61
CA PHE A 4 7.53 57.08 -30.54
C PHE A 4 8.78 56.26 -30.93
N GLY A 5 9.91 56.92 -31.21
CA GLY A 5 11.14 56.27 -31.70
C GLY A 5 12.12 55.78 -30.62
N ASP A 6 12.01 56.26 -29.37
CA ASP A 6 13.07 56.05 -28.37
C ASP A 6 12.82 54.91 -27.38
N ARG A 7 11.67 54.23 -27.43
CA ARG A 7 11.39 53.06 -26.57
C ARG A 7 11.70 51.69 -27.18
N ILE A 8 12.30 51.65 -28.37
CA ILE A 8 12.67 50.37 -29.04
C ILE A 8 14.16 50.03 -28.88
N LYS A 9 15.00 50.93 -28.32
CA LYS A 9 16.45 50.69 -28.19
C LYS A 9 16.92 50.07 -26.87
N LEU A 10 16.05 49.82 -25.88
CA LEU A 10 16.46 49.22 -24.59
C LEU A 10 16.31 47.69 -24.49
N CYS A 11 15.79 47.00 -25.52
CA CYS A 11 15.73 45.54 -25.55
C CYS A 11 16.86 44.89 -26.36
N ARG A 12 18.05 45.52 -26.41
CA ARG A 12 19.27 44.82 -26.84
C ARG A 12 19.77 43.99 -25.66
N GLY A 13 19.05 42.90 -25.38
CA GLY A 13 19.41 41.93 -24.36
C GLY A 13 20.82 41.46 -24.60
N ARG A 14 21.75 41.87 -23.74
CA ARG A 14 23.02 41.16 -23.58
C ARG A 14 22.64 39.73 -23.23
N LYS A 15 22.80 38.83 -24.19
CA LYS A 15 22.78 37.39 -23.97
C LYS A 15 24.01 37.10 -23.10
N GLN A 16 23.86 37.32 -21.78
CA GLN A 16 24.85 37.02 -20.77
C GLN A 16 25.17 35.53 -20.93
N ARG A 17 26.31 35.22 -21.57
CA ARG A 17 26.79 33.84 -21.66
C ARG A 17 27.06 33.40 -20.22
N ARG A 18 26.16 32.59 -19.64
CA ARG A 18 26.41 31.92 -18.36
C ARG A 18 27.77 31.21 -18.52
N PRO A 19 28.75 31.43 -17.62
CA PRO A 19 30.03 30.73 -17.72
C PRO A 19 29.76 29.22 -17.78
N ARG A 20 30.42 28.50 -18.70
CA ARG A 20 30.38 27.03 -18.76
C ARG A 20 31.01 26.51 -17.47
N GLU A 21 30.23 26.41 -16.40
CA GLU A 21 30.64 25.71 -15.20
C GLU A 21 31.07 24.29 -15.60
N SER A 22 32.23 23.86 -15.12
CA SER A 22 32.74 22.50 -15.31
C SER A 22 31.68 21.49 -14.87
N LEU A 23 31.42 20.48 -15.70
CA LEU A 23 30.48 19.38 -15.42
C LEU A 23 30.67 18.78 -14.03
N LYS A 24 31.92 18.72 -13.54
CA LYS A 24 32.28 18.24 -12.19
C LYS A 24 31.72 19.13 -11.07
N ILE A 25 31.75 20.46 -11.25
CA ILE A 25 31.23 21.42 -10.26
C ILE A 25 29.70 21.38 -10.22
N ARG A 26 29.06 21.27 -11.39
CA ARG A 26 27.60 21.08 -11.48
C ARG A 26 27.16 19.76 -10.87
N ALA A 27 27.88 18.67 -11.15
CA ALA A 27 27.60 17.36 -10.57
C ALA A 27 27.77 17.37 -9.04
N ARG A 28 28.85 17.98 -8.52
CA ARG A 28 29.06 18.09 -7.06
C ARG A 28 27.98 18.92 -6.38
N LYS A 29 27.59 20.07 -6.95
CA LYS A 29 26.47 20.89 -6.44
C LYS A 29 25.14 20.14 -6.51
N TRP A 30 24.95 19.29 -7.51
CA TRP A 30 23.75 18.48 -7.67
C TRP A 30 23.69 17.35 -6.63
N ILE A 31 24.79 16.62 -6.41
CA ILE A 31 24.89 15.55 -5.40
C ILE A 31 24.79 16.11 -3.98
N GLN A 32 25.31 17.31 -3.74
CA GLN A 32 25.26 17.95 -2.42
C GLN A 32 23.86 18.42 -2.02
N LYS A 33 22.89 18.39 -2.94
CA LYS A 33 21.47 18.63 -2.61
C LYS A 33 20.89 17.39 -1.91
N SER A 34 20.32 17.58 -0.72
CA SER A 34 19.75 16.52 0.13
C SER A 34 18.80 15.57 -0.62
N ASP A 35 17.92 16.12 -1.47
CA ASP A 35 16.93 15.33 -2.21
C ASP A 35 17.59 14.35 -3.19
N ASN A 36 18.65 14.81 -3.87
CA ASN A 36 19.37 14.02 -4.87
C ASN A 36 20.29 12.99 -4.20
N LEU A 37 20.85 13.34 -3.04
CA LEU A 37 21.67 12.44 -2.25
C LEU A 37 20.85 11.22 -1.78
N GLN A 38 19.65 11.45 -1.24
CA GLN A 38 18.78 10.38 -0.77
C GLN A 38 18.38 9.43 -1.89
N LEU A 39 18.00 9.97 -3.06
CA LEU A 39 17.70 9.16 -4.24
C LEU A 39 18.91 8.32 -4.67
N LEU A 40 20.10 8.91 -4.71
CA LEU A 40 21.32 8.21 -5.08
C LEU A 40 21.67 7.10 -4.09
N LEU A 41 21.47 7.33 -2.78
CA LEU A 41 21.66 6.32 -1.74
C LEU A 41 20.69 5.15 -1.90
N MET A 42 19.41 5.40 -2.21
CA MET A 42 18.43 4.34 -2.45
C MET A 42 18.81 3.46 -3.65
N ILE A 43 19.20 4.08 -4.77
CA ILE A 43 19.64 3.34 -5.97
C ILE A 43 20.89 2.51 -5.64
N LEU A 44 21.87 3.10 -4.96
CA LEU A 44 23.09 2.40 -4.57
C LEU A 44 22.79 1.23 -3.62
N ALA A 45 21.90 1.42 -2.64
CA ALA A 45 21.51 0.39 -1.69
C ALA A 45 20.81 -0.80 -2.37
N VAL A 46 19.93 -0.55 -3.35
CA VAL A 46 19.29 -1.63 -4.13
C VAL A 46 20.33 -2.41 -4.94
N VAL A 47 21.23 -1.71 -5.64
CA VAL A 47 22.28 -2.37 -6.44
C VAL A 47 23.21 -3.19 -5.54
N LEU A 48 23.68 -2.62 -4.44
CA LEU A 48 24.52 -3.32 -3.46
C LEU A 48 23.79 -4.52 -2.84
N GLY A 49 22.51 -4.37 -2.48
CA GLY A 49 21.70 -5.45 -1.92
C GLY A 49 21.56 -6.64 -2.87
N VAL A 50 21.31 -6.38 -4.15
CA VAL A 50 21.24 -7.44 -5.17
C VAL A 50 22.61 -8.12 -5.36
N VAL A 51 23.69 -7.35 -5.48
CA VAL A 51 25.04 -7.90 -5.67
C VAL A 51 25.47 -8.74 -4.47
N LEU A 52 25.27 -8.23 -3.25
CA LEU A 52 25.57 -8.95 -2.01
C LEU A 52 24.72 -10.21 -1.87
N GLY A 53 23.42 -10.14 -2.17
CA GLY A 53 22.53 -11.30 -2.11
C GLY A 53 22.94 -12.42 -3.08
N ILE A 54 23.35 -12.04 -4.29
CA ILE A 54 23.88 -13.00 -5.29
C ILE A 54 25.20 -13.60 -4.80
N LEU A 55 26.13 -12.77 -4.33
CA LEU A 55 27.45 -13.22 -3.87
C LEU A 55 27.34 -14.19 -2.68
N ILE A 56 26.51 -13.85 -1.69
CA ILE A 56 26.26 -14.69 -0.51
C ILE A 56 25.69 -16.05 -0.93
N LYS A 57 24.72 -16.06 -1.86
CA LYS A 57 24.12 -17.30 -2.38
C LYS A 57 25.11 -18.18 -3.15
N PHE A 58 26.06 -17.58 -3.87
CA PHE A 58 27.11 -18.33 -4.58
C PHE A 58 28.17 -18.89 -3.63
N MET A 59 28.55 -18.14 -2.60
CA MET A 59 29.63 -18.53 -1.68
C MET A 59 29.17 -19.51 -0.60
N VAL A 60 27.90 -19.42 -0.17
CA VAL A 60 27.30 -20.30 0.84
C VAL A 60 25.98 -20.82 0.29
N PRO A 61 25.96 -22.00 -0.38
CA PRO A 61 24.75 -22.57 -0.94
C PRO A 61 23.73 -22.98 0.12
N ASP A 62 24.21 -23.48 1.27
CA ASP A 62 23.40 -24.00 2.37
C ASP A 62 23.37 -23.01 3.55
N ILE A 63 22.63 -21.91 3.40
CA ILE A 63 22.41 -20.96 4.48
C ILE A 63 21.30 -21.47 5.40
N SER A 64 21.61 -21.60 6.69
CA SER A 64 20.61 -21.87 7.73
C SER A 64 19.56 -20.75 7.77
N THR A 65 18.28 -21.13 7.92
CA THR A 65 17.15 -20.19 7.98
C THR A 65 17.36 -19.10 9.03
N ARG A 66 17.94 -19.44 10.18
CA ARG A 66 18.27 -18.48 11.24
C ARG A 66 19.22 -17.39 10.76
N THR A 67 20.28 -17.75 10.05
CA THR A 67 21.26 -16.80 9.53
C THR A 67 20.63 -15.89 8.49
N ALA A 68 19.79 -16.44 7.61
CA ALA A 68 19.04 -15.64 6.64
C ALA A 68 18.11 -14.62 7.31
N THR A 69 17.39 -15.02 8.37
CA THR A 69 16.55 -14.11 9.16
C THR A 69 17.37 -13.01 9.84
N LEU A 70 18.51 -13.34 10.45
CA LEU A 70 19.37 -12.34 11.09
C LEU A 70 19.91 -11.30 10.10
N VAL A 71 20.31 -11.73 8.90
CA VAL A 71 20.79 -10.82 7.84
C VAL A 71 19.65 -9.91 7.34
N GLY A 72 18.43 -10.43 7.25
CA GLY A 72 17.24 -9.68 6.83
C GLY A 72 16.62 -8.77 7.90
N TYR A 73 17.04 -8.89 9.16
CA TYR A 73 16.44 -8.21 10.31
C TYR A 73 16.36 -6.67 10.20
N PRO A 74 17.38 -5.96 9.68
CA PRO A 74 17.27 -4.51 9.48
C PRO A 74 16.14 -4.12 8.51
N GLY A 75 15.88 -4.95 7.50
CA GLY A 75 14.77 -4.76 6.57
C GLY A 75 13.41 -5.00 7.22
N GLU A 76 13.32 -5.99 8.11
CA GLU A 76 12.11 -6.25 8.90
C GLU A 76 11.78 -5.08 9.83
N LEU A 77 12.78 -4.54 10.54
CA LEU A 77 12.61 -3.34 11.36
C LEU A 77 12.12 -2.14 10.55
N LEU A 78 12.68 -1.91 9.36
CA LEU A 78 12.21 -0.87 8.45
C LEU A 78 10.74 -1.07 8.07
N MET A 79 10.34 -2.28 7.71
CA MET A 79 8.95 -2.59 7.39
C MET A 79 8.01 -2.35 8.58
N ASN A 80 8.44 -2.67 9.80
CA ASN A 80 7.66 -2.43 11.01
C ASN A 80 7.51 -0.92 11.31
N MET A 81 8.59 -0.15 11.16
CA MET A 81 8.54 1.32 11.29
C MET A 81 7.58 1.96 10.28
N LEU A 82 7.60 1.51 9.03
CA LEU A 82 6.67 2.00 8.00
C LEU A 82 5.23 1.62 8.29
N LYS A 83 4.96 0.37 8.69
CA LYS A 83 3.60 -0.10 9.03
C LYS A 83 2.98 0.65 10.20
N MET A 84 3.78 1.02 11.21
CA MET A 84 3.33 1.81 12.36
C MET A 84 2.71 3.16 11.96
N LEU A 85 3.21 3.76 10.87
CA LEU A 85 2.77 5.07 10.41
C LEU A 85 1.51 5.04 9.54
N ILE A 86 1.11 3.88 9.02
CA ILE A 86 0.00 3.77 8.05
C ILE A 86 -1.32 4.24 8.67
N ILE A 87 -1.65 3.75 9.87
CA ILE A 87 -2.93 4.06 10.54
C ILE A 87 -3.06 5.56 10.82
N PRO A 88 -2.15 6.22 11.56
CA PRO A 88 -2.29 7.64 11.88
C PRO A 88 -2.26 8.50 10.62
N LEU A 89 -1.44 8.15 9.62
CA LEU A 89 -1.36 8.88 8.35
C LEU A 89 -2.69 8.84 7.58
N ILE A 90 -3.27 7.64 7.38
CA ILE A 90 -4.49 7.51 6.58
C ILE A 90 -5.65 8.26 7.24
N VAL A 91 -5.78 8.13 8.56
CA VAL A 91 -6.85 8.78 9.31
C VAL A 91 -6.67 10.31 9.33
N SER A 92 -5.46 10.82 9.60
CA SER A 92 -5.18 12.27 9.62
C SER A 92 -5.36 12.94 8.27
N THR A 93 -4.82 12.33 7.21
CA THR A 93 -4.82 12.90 5.85
C THR A 93 -6.22 12.92 5.26
N LEU A 94 -6.99 11.85 5.41
CA LEU A 94 -8.34 11.79 4.84
C LEU A 94 -9.31 12.71 5.58
N ILE A 95 -9.26 12.74 6.92
CA ILE A 95 -10.16 13.61 7.70
C ILE A 95 -9.86 15.08 7.42
N SER A 96 -8.60 15.52 7.52
CA SER A 96 -8.24 16.93 7.26
C SER A 96 -8.43 17.32 5.79
N GLY A 97 -8.10 16.42 4.86
CA GLY A 97 -8.24 16.64 3.42
C GLY A 97 -9.69 16.84 2.99
N LEU A 98 -10.62 16.04 3.53
CA LEU A 98 -12.04 16.13 3.16
C LEU A 98 -12.81 17.19 3.93
N ALA A 99 -12.44 17.46 5.19
CA ALA A 99 -13.11 18.46 6.00
C ALA A 99 -12.87 19.90 5.53
N THR A 100 -11.80 20.14 4.78
CA THR A 100 -11.47 21.46 4.20
C THR A 100 -12.13 21.71 2.84
N MET A 101 -12.75 20.69 2.25
CA MET A 101 -13.34 20.76 0.91
C MET A 101 -14.86 20.88 0.96
N ASP A 102 -15.43 21.67 0.05
CA ASP A 102 -16.88 21.74 -0.14
C ASP A 102 -17.43 20.37 -0.58
N THR A 103 -18.51 19.91 0.04
CA THR A 103 -19.14 18.60 -0.22
C THR A 103 -19.49 18.38 -1.70
N LYS A 104 -19.97 19.43 -2.38
CA LYS A 104 -20.29 19.40 -3.82
C LYS A 104 -19.04 19.19 -4.68
N SER A 105 -17.97 19.90 -4.35
CA SER A 105 -16.68 19.80 -5.04
C SER A 105 -16.02 18.45 -4.77
N CYS A 106 -16.07 17.98 -3.53
CA CYS A 106 -15.60 16.65 -3.13
C CYS A 106 -16.29 15.53 -3.91
N GLY A 107 -17.62 15.56 -4.02
CA GLY A 107 -18.36 14.56 -4.79
C GLY A 107 -17.97 14.54 -6.27
N LYS A 108 -17.82 15.72 -6.90
CA LYS A 108 -17.39 15.82 -8.30
C LYS A 108 -15.98 15.27 -8.50
N ILE A 109 -15.02 15.68 -7.65
CA ILE A 109 -13.63 15.20 -7.70
C ILE A 109 -13.59 13.69 -7.46
N GLY A 110 -14.36 13.17 -6.51
CA GLY A 110 -14.45 11.74 -6.21
C GLY A 110 -14.96 10.91 -7.37
N VAL A 111 -16.00 11.37 -8.09
CA VAL A 111 -16.52 10.66 -9.28
C VAL A 111 -15.50 10.65 -10.42
N TRP A 112 -14.81 11.77 -10.67
CA TRP A 112 -13.74 11.82 -11.67
C TRP A 112 -12.57 10.90 -11.30
N ALA A 113 -12.19 10.87 -10.02
CA ALA A 113 -11.14 9.99 -9.52
C ALA A 113 -11.55 8.51 -9.66
N MET A 114 -12.75 8.13 -9.23
CA MET A 114 -13.26 6.76 -9.36
C MET A 114 -13.31 6.32 -10.84
N GLY A 115 -13.85 7.18 -11.73
CA GLY A 115 -13.88 6.90 -13.16
C GLY A 115 -12.48 6.74 -13.76
N TYR A 116 -11.53 7.59 -13.37
CA TYR A 116 -10.14 7.49 -13.78
C TYR A 116 -9.50 6.17 -13.31
N TYR A 117 -9.69 5.78 -12.05
CA TYR A 117 -9.17 4.52 -11.52
C TYR A 117 -9.76 3.30 -12.22
N VAL A 118 -11.08 3.24 -12.41
CA VAL A 118 -11.74 2.11 -13.11
C VAL A 118 -11.26 2.02 -14.55
N LEU A 119 -11.18 3.13 -15.28
CA LEU A 119 -10.76 3.11 -16.68
C LEU A 119 -9.30 2.68 -16.83
N THR A 120 -8.39 3.27 -16.04
CA THR A 120 -6.96 2.95 -16.11
C THR A 120 -6.66 1.53 -15.66
N THR A 121 -7.34 1.01 -14.64
CA THR A 121 -7.20 -0.39 -14.21
C THR A 121 -7.71 -1.36 -15.26
N MET A 122 -8.85 -1.09 -15.92
CA MET A 122 -9.33 -1.91 -17.03
C MET A 122 -8.34 -1.95 -18.19
N LEU A 123 -7.80 -0.79 -18.59
CA LEU A 123 -6.76 -0.72 -19.63
C LEU A 123 -5.48 -1.47 -19.22
N ALA A 124 -5.04 -1.34 -17.97
CA ALA A 124 -3.87 -2.04 -17.45
C ALA A 124 -4.06 -3.56 -17.41
N VAL A 125 -5.25 -4.05 -17.02
CA VAL A 125 -5.59 -5.49 -17.02
C VAL A 125 -5.58 -6.04 -18.44
N VAL A 126 -6.20 -5.34 -19.39
CA VAL A 126 -6.19 -5.76 -20.81
C VAL A 126 -4.76 -5.84 -21.35
N LEU A 127 -3.94 -4.80 -21.12
CA LEU A 127 -2.53 -4.81 -21.52
C LEU A 127 -1.74 -5.93 -20.83
N GLY A 128 -1.98 -6.18 -19.54
CA GLY A 128 -1.34 -7.26 -18.78
C GLY A 128 -1.67 -8.64 -19.32
N ILE A 129 -2.94 -8.89 -19.67
CA ILE A 129 -3.39 -10.15 -20.28
C ILE A 129 -2.76 -10.33 -21.67
N ILE A 130 -2.73 -9.27 -22.50
CA ILE A 130 -2.09 -9.32 -23.82
C ILE A 130 -0.60 -9.65 -23.68
N LEU A 131 0.11 -8.99 -22.77
CA LEU A 131 1.55 -9.22 -22.57
C LEU A 131 1.85 -10.62 -22.03
N VAL A 132 1.09 -11.11 -21.04
CA VAL A 132 1.34 -12.44 -20.45
C VAL A 132 1.02 -13.56 -21.45
N VAL A 133 -0.03 -13.40 -22.26
CA VAL A 133 -0.39 -14.36 -23.32
C VAL A 133 0.50 -14.19 -24.56
N SER A 134 1.15 -13.04 -24.79
CA SER A 134 2.09 -12.93 -25.91
C SER A 134 3.47 -13.49 -25.55
N ILE A 135 3.99 -13.16 -24.37
CA ILE A 135 5.35 -13.53 -23.94
C ILE A 135 5.37 -14.94 -23.35
N HIS A 136 4.25 -15.41 -22.78
CA HIS A 136 4.15 -16.69 -22.05
C HIS A 136 5.30 -16.91 -21.06
N PRO A 137 5.49 -16.02 -20.05
CA PRO A 137 6.58 -16.18 -19.10
C PRO A 137 6.36 -17.42 -18.21
N GLY A 138 7.32 -18.34 -18.23
CA GLY A 138 7.37 -19.54 -17.39
C GLY A 138 7.40 -20.83 -18.21
N SER A 139 8.38 -21.71 -17.95
CA SER A 139 8.47 -23.00 -18.63
C SER A 139 7.66 -24.08 -17.89
N ALA A 140 6.92 -24.90 -18.64
CA ALA A 140 6.15 -26.03 -18.09
C ALA A 140 7.03 -27.01 -17.29
N ASN A 141 8.32 -27.14 -17.65
CA ASN A 141 9.29 -27.99 -16.97
C ASN A 141 9.57 -27.60 -15.51
N ILE A 142 9.44 -26.31 -15.14
CA ILE A 142 9.64 -25.85 -13.75
C ILE A 142 8.46 -26.25 -12.84
N LYS A 143 7.27 -26.46 -13.39
CA LYS A 143 6.10 -26.92 -12.62
C LYS A 143 6.20 -28.39 -12.21
N LEU A 144 6.92 -29.22 -12.97
CA LEU A 144 7.09 -30.65 -12.67
C LEU A 144 8.03 -30.91 -11.47
N HIS A 145 9.04 -30.06 -11.25
CA HIS A 145 10.01 -30.19 -10.16
C HIS A 145 9.63 -29.42 -8.89
N ARG A 146 8.56 -28.60 -8.96
CA ARG A 146 7.98 -27.98 -7.77
C ARG A 146 7.09 -29.04 -7.14
N GLY A 147 7.68 -29.88 -6.28
CA GLY A 147 6.95 -30.86 -5.48
C GLY A 147 5.73 -30.22 -4.85
N THR A 148 4.69 -31.03 -4.62
CA THR A 148 3.42 -30.64 -3.99
C THR A 148 3.72 -29.87 -2.71
N GLY A 149 3.81 -28.54 -2.81
CA GLY A 149 3.84 -27.69 -1.63
C GLY A 149 2.60 -28.05 -0.83
N THR A 150 2.72 -28.02 0.50
CA THR A 150 1.60 -28.04 1.42
C THR A 150 0.64 -26.91 1.07
N HIS A 151 -0.21 -27.16 0.07
CA HIS A 151 -1.43 -26.43 -0.12
C HIS A 151 -2.23 -26.74 1.13
N GLU A 152 -2.43 -25.74 1.98
CA GLU A 152 -3.46 -25.83 2.99
C GLU A 152 -4.73 -26.31 2.28
N GLY A 153 -5.11 -27.56 2.56
CA GLY A 153 -6.06 -28.34 1.77
C GLY A 153 -7.51 -27.91 1.95
N GLY A 154 -7.73 -26.64 2.29
CA GLY A 154 -9.05 -26.03 2.35
C GLY A 154 -9.46 -25.54 0.96
N ARG A 155 -10.72 -25.79 0.62
CA ARG A 155 -11.38 -25.11 -0.50
C ARG A 155 -11.15 -23.61 -0.36
N LYS A 156 -10.75 -22.93 -1.44
CA LYS A 156 -10.61 -21.46 -1.41
C LYS A 156 -12.01 -20.82 -1.43
N PRO A 157 -12.23 -19.69 -0.71
CA PRO A 157 -13.45 -18.91 -0.80
C PRO A 157 -13.81 -18.60 -2.26
N GLY A 158 -15.10 -18.68 -2.58
CA GLY A 158 -15.60 -18.32 -3.90
C GLY A 158 -15.47 -16.82 -4.16
N THR A 159 -15.67 -16.41 -5.41
CA THR A 159 -15.69 -14.98 -5.78
C THR A 159 -16.77 -14.20 -5.03
N LEU A 160 -17.93 -14.84 -4.78
CA LEU A 160 -19.01 -14.24 -3.99
C LEU A 160 -18.58 -14.03 -2.54
N ASP A 161 -17.92 -15.00 -1.91
CA ASP A 161 -17.43 -14.88 -0.53
C ASP A 161 -16.42 -13.75 -0.40
N ALA A 162 -15.48 -13.64 -1.34
CA ALA A 162 -14.52 -12.54 -1.38
C ALA A 162 -15.18 -11.17 -1.58
N PHE A 163 -16.25 -11.10 -2.38
CA PHE A 163 -17.05 -9.88 -2.55
C PHE A 163 -17.82 -9.54 -1.28
N LEU A 164 -18.42 -10.53 -0.60
CA LEU A 164 -19.09 -10.31 0.68
C LEU A 164 -18.10 -9.85 1.75
N ASP A 165 -16.90 -10.43 1.79
CA ASP A 165 -15.82 -9.99 2.68
C ASP A 165 -15.36 -8.57 2.38
N LEU A 166 -15.34 -8.15 1.11
CA LEU A 166 -15.07 -6.74 0.76
C LEU A 166 -16.07 -5.80 1.43
N PHE A 167 -17.37 -6.11 1.37
CA PHE A 167 -18.41 -5.29 2.00
C PHE A 167 -18.36 -5.34 3.53
N ARG A 168 -18.09 -6.50 4.13
CA ARG A 168 -17.87 -6.63 5.58
C ARG A 168 -16.69 -5.78 6.05
N ASN A 169 -15.61 -5.72 5.26
CA ASN A 169 -14.47 -4.88 5.57
C ASN A 169 -14.71 -3.39 5.26
N LEU A 170 -15.60 -3.05 4.32
CA LEU A 170 -15.98 -1.66 4.03
C LEU A 170 -16.66 -0.99 5.23
N PHE A 171 -17.49 -1.75 5.97
CA PHE A 171 -18.19 -1.30 7.17
C PHE A 171 -17.81 -2.17 8.38
N PRO A 172 -16.66 -1.92 9.03
CA PRO A 172 -16.21 -2.72 10.16
C PRO A 172 -17.14 -2.56 11.37
N GLU A 173 -17.31 -3.64 12.14
CA GLU A 173 -18.11 -3.63 13.38
C GLU A 173 -17.55 -2.68 14.44
N ASN A 174 -16.22 -2.53 14.48
CA ASN A 174 -15.52 -1.64 15.41
C ASN A 174 -14.27 -1.03 14.75
N ILE A 175 -14.11 0.30 14.87
CA ILE A 175 -12.97 1.03 14.29
C ILE A 175 -11.64 0.68 14.96
N VAL A 176 -11.64 0.46 16.28
CA VAL A 176 -10.43 0.07 17.03
C VAL A 176 -10.00 -1.34 16.64
N GLN A 177 -10.96 -2.25 16.46
CA GLN A 177 -10.67 -3.59 15.95
C GLN A 177 -10.18 -3.55 14.49
N ALA A 178 -10.74 -2.66 13.65
CA ALA A 178 -10.29 -2.48 12.27
C ALA A 178 -8.81 -2.03 12.17
N CYS A 179 -8.26 -1.38 13.20
CA CYS A 179 -6.84 -1.02 13.25
C CYS A 179 -5.92 -2.26 13.32
N THR A 180 -6.37 -3.34 13.94
CA THR A 180 -5.55 -4.53 14.21
C THR A 180 -5.96 -5.74 13.39
N GLN A 181 -7.22 -5.81 12.96
CA GLN A 181 -7.82 -6.99 12.36
C GLN A 181 -8.67 -6.68 11.13
N GLN A 182 -8.72 -7.63 10.20
CA GLN A 182 -9.64 -7.63 9.06
C GLN A 182 -10.44 -8.93 9.01
N VAL A 183 -11.65 -8.88 8.46
CA VAL A 183 -12.52 -10.04 8.33
C VAL A 183 -12.20 -10.79 7.05
N SER A 184 -12.09 -12.12 7.13
CA SER A 184 -11.94 -12.98 5.96
C SER A 184 -12.68 -14.30 6.18
N SER A 185 -13.37 -14.77 5.15
CA SER A 185 -14.05 -16.05 5.17
C SER A 185 -13.07 -17.18 4.83
N ARG A 186 -13.12 -18.27 5.60
CA ARG A 186 -12.38 -19.50 5.29
C ARG A 186 -13.26 -20.72 5.52
N PHE A 187 -13.03 -21.76 4.73
CA PHE A 187 -13.68 -23.05 4.95
C PHE A 187 -13.02 -23.73 6.14
N VAL A 188 -13.83 -24.12 7.12
CA VAL A 188 -13.41 -24.89 8.28
C VAL A 188 -14.17 -26.21 8.27
N ASN A 189 -13.43 -27.31 8.42
CA ASN A 189 -13.97 -28.65 8.51
C ASN A 189 -14.53 -28.83 9.92
N ARG A 190 -15.85 -28.78 10.09
CA ARG A 190 -16.49 -29.08 11.38
C ARG A 190 -16.88 -30.54 11.43
N THR A 191 -16.37 -31.23 12.45
CA THR A 191 -16.81 -32.59 12.81
C THR A 191 -18.13 -32.48 13.56
N ILE A 192 -19.22 -32.96 12.96
CA ILE A 192 -20.51 -33.08 13.63
C ILE A 192 -20.60 -34.50 14.20
N VAL A 193 -20.66 -34.58 15.53
CA VAL A 193 -20.90 -35.83 16.25
C VAL A 193 -22.41 -35.94 16.49
N PRO A 194 -23.07 -37.06 16.16
CA PRO A 194 -24.50 -37.23 16.43
C PRO A 194 -24.81 -37.21 17.92
N ASP A 195 -25.86 -36.48 18.32
CA ASP A 195 -26.28 -36.30 19.73
C ASP A 195 -26.79 -37.61 20.39
N ALA A 196 -27.17 -38.60 19.58
CA ALA A 196 -27.61 -39.91 20.06
C ALA A 196 -26.74 -41.00 19.41
N VAL A 197 -25.87 -41.60 20.22
CA VAL A 197 -25.09 -42.79 19.86
C VAL A 197 -25.86 -44.01 20.37
N ALA A 198 -26.13 -44.99 19.50
CA ALA A 198 -26.75 -46.23 19.92
C ALA A 198 -25.83 -46.96 20.91
N ILE A 199 -26.38 -47.39 22.05
CA ILE A 199 -25.65 -48.15 23.07
C ILE A 199 -25.26 -49.48 22.41
N ASN A 200 -23.95 -49.65 22.10
CA ASN A 200 -23.25 -50.81 21.51
C ASN A 200 -22.53 -50.59 20.15
N GLU A 201 -22.46 -49.37 19.61
CA GLU A 201 -21.59 -49.08 18.45
C GLU A 201 -20.24 -48.45 18.86
N THR A 202 -19.12 -48.98 18.34
CA THR A 202 -17.77 -48.39 18.49
C THR A 202 -17.41 -47.42 17.35
N ASP A 203 -18.08 -47.55 16.20
CA ASP A 203 -17.87 -46.70 15.02
C ASP A 203 -18.90 -45.57 15.01
N ILE A 204 -18.54 -44.43 15.62
CA ILE A 204 -19.37 -43.23 15.57
C ILE A 204 -19.23 -42.63 14.17
N PRO A 205 -20.30 -42.48 13.38
CA PRO A 205 -20.22 -41.86 12.07
C PRO A 205 -19.98 -40.35 12.22
N VAL A 206 -18.71 -39.96 12.30
CA VAL A 206 -18.31 -38.55 12.30
C VAL A 206 -18.50 -38.00 10.88
N ARG A 207 -19.48 -37.12 10.71
CA ARG A 207 -19.65 -36.35 9.47
C ARG A 207 -18.78 -35.11 9.55
N VAL A 208 -17.88 -34.94 8.59
CA VAL A 208 -17.14 -33.69 8.41
C VAL A 208 -17.92 -32.86 7.43
N ASP A 209 -18.50 -31.75 7.89
CA ASP A 209 -19.17 -30.79 7.02
C ASP A 209 -18.26 -29.58 6.81
N GLU A 210 -18.17 -29.11 5.57
CA GLU A 210 -17.39 -27.92 5.22
C GLU A 210 -18.26 -26.68 5.45
N THR A 211 -17.98 -25.97 6.54
CA THR A 211 -18.71 -24.74 6.87
C THR A 211 -17.86 -23.51 6.55
N LEU A 212 -18.49 -22.50 5.95
CA LEU A 212 -17.86 -21.21 5.72
C LEU A 212 -17.95 -20.37 7.00
N GLU A 213 -16.81 -20.07 7.60
CA GLU A 213 -16.75 -19.26 8.81
C GLU A 213 -15.94 -17.98 8.57
N THR A 214 -16.40 -16.88 9.16
CA THR A 214 -15.67 -15.62 9.22
C THR A 214 -14.60 -15.70 10.30
N TYR A 215 -13.37 -15.37 9.94
CA TYR A 215 -12.22 -15.31 10.85
C TYR A 215 -11.57 -13.93 10.79
N TYR A 216 -11.00 -13.50 11.92
CA TYR A 216 -10.27 -12.25 12.03
C TYR A 216 -8.78 -12.47 11.75
N LEU A 217 -8.32 -11.97 10.62
CA LEU A 217 -6.89 -11.94 10.29
C LEU A 217 -6.24 -10.77 11.01
N ASP A 218 -5.09 -10.99 11.64
CA ASP A 218 -4.28 -9.96 12.32
C ASP A 218 -3.55 -9.08 11.29
N THR A 219 -4.33 -8.26 10.60
CA THR A 219 -3.83 -7.22 9.71
C THR A 219 -4.83 -6.08 9.69
N THR A 220 -4.35 -4.87 9.46
CA THR A 220 -5.17 -3.66 9.49
C THR A 220 -6.18 -3.66 8.36
N ASN A 221 -7.47 -3.50 8.68
CA ASN A 221 -8.51 -3.23 7.71
C ASN A 221 -8.44 -1.78 7.21
N VAL A 222 -7.54 -1.54 6.26
CA VAL A 222 -7.33 -0.21 5.65
C VAL A 222 -8.60 0.28 4.94
N LEU A 223 -9.37 -0.61 4.29
CA LEU A 223 -10.59 -0.26 3.58
C LEU A 223 -11.65 0.35 4.52
N GLY A 224 -11.85 -0.28 5.69
CA GLY A 224 -12.75 0.22 6.72
C GLY A 224 -12.28 1.56 7.30
N LEU A 225 -10.98 1.70 7.57
CA LEU A 225 -10.40 2.96 8.07
C LEU A 225 -10.56 4.11 7.08
N VAL A 226 -10.35 3.86 5.78
CA VAL A 226 -10.57 4.85 4.72
C VAL A 226 -12.05 5.26 4.68
N THR A 227 -12.95 4.28 4.67
CA THR A 227 -14.40 4.53 4.57
C THR A 227 -14.91 5.35 5.75
N PHE A 228 -14.51 4.98 6.97
CA PHE A 228 -14.80 5.73 8.18
C PHE A 228 -14.24 7.15 8.13
N SER A 229 -12.96 7.30 7.77
CA SER A 229 -12.27 8.60 7.73
C SER A 229 -12.90 9.54 6.70
N VAL A 230 -13.36 9.01 5.57
CA VAL A 230 -14.09 9.77 4.54
C VAL A 230 -15.41 10.28 5.10
N ALA A 231 -16.23 9.40 5.67
CA ALA A 231 -17.52 9.78 6.24
C ALA A 231 -17.34 10.81 7.38
N PHE A 232 -16.38 10.57 8.26
CA PHE A 232 -16.08 11.44 9.40
C PHE A 232 -15.55 12.80 8.97
N GLY A 233 -14.63 12.86 8.00
CA GLY A 233 -14.12 14.11 7.42
C GLY A 233 -15.22 14.94 6.76
N LEU A 234 -16.11 14.31 6.00
CA LEU A 234 -17.26 14.99 5.39
C LEU A 234 -18.23 15.54 6.45
N CYS A 235 -18.51 14.79 7.51
CA CYS A 235 -19.34 15.26 8.63
C CYS A 235 -18.71 16.48 9.32
N ILE A 236 -17.40 16.47 9.60
CA ILE A 236 -16.70 17.62 10.19
C ILE A 236 -16.79 18.85 9.27
N GLY A 237 -16.59 18.67 7.96
CA GLY A 237 -16.70 19.77 6.99
C GLY A 237 -18.08 20.42 6.97
N GLN A 238 -19.14 19.66 7.25
CA GLN A 238 -20.52 20.18 7.33
C GLN A 238 -20.81 20.94 8.64
N MET A 239 -20.02 20.73 9.70
CA MET A 239 -20.21 21.39 11.00
C MET A 239 -19.72 22.84 11.03
N GLY A 240 -19.10 23.33 9.94
CA GLY A 240 -18.63 24.71 9.82
C GLY A 240 -17.65 25.08 10.93
N GLU A 241 -17.90 26.20 11.61
CA GLU A 241 -17.01 26.73 12.66
C GLU A 241 -16.81 25.76 13.83
N ARG A 242 -17.83 24.97 14.20
CA ARG A 242 -17.72 23.99 15.30
C ARG A 242 -16.75 22.85 14.96
N GLY A 243 -16.64 22.51 13.67
CA GLY A 243 -15.73 21.47 13.18
C GLY A 243 -14.26 21.92 13.10
N ARG A 244 -13.99 23.24 13.11
CA ARG A 244 -12.66 23.79 12.86
C ARG A 244 -11.58 23.26 13.81
N ILE A 245 -11.91 23.09 15.09
CA ILE A 245 -10.98 22.55 16.11
C ILE A 245 -10.55 21.13 15.75
N MET A 246 -11.49 20.30 15.28
CA MET A 246 -11.18 18.93 14.85
C MET A 246 -10.32 18.92 13.58
N VAL A 247 -10.62 19.78 12.60
CA VAL A 247 -9.80 19.89 11.38
C VAL A 247 -8.36 20.27 11.71
N GLU A 248 -8.17 21.25 12.58
CA GLU A 248 -6.85 21.69 13.01
C GLU A 248 -6.09 20.59 13.75
N PHE A 249 -6.75 19.85 14.65
CA PHE A 249 -6.17 18.69 15.32
C PHE A 249 -5.65 17.64 14.33
N PHE A 250 -6.47 17.21 13.37
CA PHE A 250 -6.06 16.20 12.39
C PHE A 250 -4.98 16.73 11.42
N THR A 251 -4.98 18.03 11.12
CA THR A 251 -3.94 18.67 10.31
C THR A 251 -2.59 18.67 11.02
N VAL A 252 -2.56 19.06 12.30
CA VAL A 252 -1.33 19.02 13.11
C VAL A 252 -0.83 17.59 13.29
N MET A 253 -1.74 16.62 13.50
CA MET A 253 -1.40 15.21 13.56
C MET A 253 -0.73 14.74 12.25
N ASP A 254 -1.27 15.13 11.09
CA ASP A 254 -0.66 14.82 9.79
C ASP A 254 0.76 15.40 9.66
N GLU A 255 0.95 16.66 10.04
CA GLU A 255 2.28 17.28 10.02
C GLU A 255 3.31 16.56 10.91
N VAL A 256 2.87 16.09 12.08
CA VAL A 256 3.72 15.31 13.00
C VAL A 256 4.09 13.97 12.37
N VAL A 257 3.12 13.26 11.78
CA VAL A 257 3.37 11.99 11.08
C VAL A 257 4.33 12.18 9.90
N MET A 258 4.17 13.26 9.12
CA MET A 258 5.08 13.61 8.03
C MET A 258 6.52 13.89 8.51
N ARG A 259 6.70 14.44 9.72
CA ARG A 259 8.03 14.58 10.34
C ARG A 259 8.62 13.23 10.71
N LEU A 260 7.83 12.32 11.26
CA LEU A 260 8.26 10.94 11.57
C LEU A 260 8.68 10.18 10.30
N ILE A 261 7.93 10.32 9.20
CA ILE A 261 8.29 9.74 7.91
C ILE A 261 9.68 10.22 7.45
N ARG A 262 9.95 11.52 7.56
CA ARG A 262 11.27 12.07 7.19
C ARG A 262 12.42 11.50 8.03
N LEU A 263 12.18 11.17 9.30
CA LEU A 263 13.18 10.54 10.17
C LEU A 263 13.43 9.08 9.77
N ILE A 264 12.40 8.33 9.39
CA ILE A 264 12.53 6.91 8.99
C ILE A 264 13.17 6.75 7.60
N MET A 265 12.94 7.72 6.70
CA MET A 265 13.47 7.66 5.33
C MET A 265 14.96 8.06 5.20
N TRP A 266 15.57 8.59 6.26
CA TRP A 266 16.99 8.95 6.32
C TRP A 266 17.81 7.83 6.95
#